data_AF-A0A534ZZW6-F1
#
_entry.id   AF-A0A534ZZW6-F1
#
_cell.length_a   1.000
_cell.length_b   1.000
_cell.length_c   1.000
_cell.angle_alpha   90.00
_cell.angle_beta   90.00
_cell.angle_gamma   90.00
#
_symmetry.space_group_name_H-M   'P 1'
#
loop_
_entity.id
_entity.type
_entity.pdbx_description
1 polymer ?
#
loop_
_entity_poly.entity_id
_entity_poly.type
_entity_poly.pdbx_seq_one_letter_code
_entity_poly.pdbx_strand_id
1 'polypeptide(L)'
;MSRPQRACAAATLVLVGLAGGPALAATPADRAVAVAEEHVANSRNRPDGYVELATAFMRKSRESGDPGYYARAQAALDHALALDRDD
;
A
#
# COMPACT_ATOMS: atom_id res chain seq x y z
N MET A 1 20.25 33.63 34.04
CA MET A 1 19.83 33.00 32.78
C MET A 1 19.08 31.71 33.07
N SER A 2 18.00 31.52 32.32
CA SER A 2 16.87 30.59 32.45
C SER A 2 17.19 29.09 32.59
N ARG A 3 16.35 28.37 33.37
CA ARG A 3 16.14 26.89 33.25
C ARG A 3 15.44 26.58 31.91
N PRO A 4 15.52 25.37 31.32
CA PRO A 4 14.63 24.28 31.73
C PRO A 4 15.11 22.82 31.53
N GLN A 5 14.77 22.01 32.54
CA GLN A 5 14.21 20.65 32.52
C GLN A 5 14.09 19.91 31.16
N ARG A 6 14.58 18.67 31.10
CA ARG A 6 14.07 17.65 30.16
C ARG A 6 13.80 16.35 30.91
N ALA A 7 12.51 16.14 31.13
CA ALA A 7 11.93 14.96 31.75
C ALA A 7 12.20 13.71 30.88
N CYS A 8 12.70 12.66 31.53
CA CYS A 8 12.77 11.33 30.95
C CYS A 8 11.34 10.76 30.91
N ALA A 9 10.71 10.74 29.74
CA ALA A 9 9.47 10.02 29.53
C ALA A 9 9.80 8.61 29.04
N ALA A 10 9.63 7.62 29.92
CA ALA A 10 9.67 6.21 29.58
C ALA A 10 8.38 5.83 28.83
N ALA A 11 8.51 5.36 27.58
CA ALA A 11 7.41 4.84 26.79
C ALA A 11 7.49 3.31 26.76
N THR A 12 6.65 2.65 27.56
CA THR A 12 6.39 1.20 27.49
C THR A 12 5.62 0.88 26.21
N LEU A 13 6.27 0.15 25.29
CA LEU A 13 5.65 -0.38 24.09
C LEU A 13 5.06 -1.77 24.40
N VAL A 14 3.73 -1.86 24.53
CA VAL A 14 3.00 -3.14 24.54
C VAL A 14 2.60 -3.44 23.11
N LEU A 15 3.21 -4.45 22.49
CA LEU A 15 2.74 -4.99 21.20
C LEU A 15 1.73 -6.12 21.47
N VAL A 16 0.48 -5.80 21.17
CA VAL A 16 -0.68 -6.69 21.12
C VAL A 16 -0.46 -7.76 20.05
N GLY A 17 -0.76 -9.02 20.39
CA GLY A 17 -0.61 -10.18 19.50
C GLY A 17 -1.54 -10.13 18.29
N LEU A 18 -0.99 -10.44 17.12
CA LEU A 18 -1.78 -10.71 15.90
C LEU A 18 -2.33 -12.14 15.99
N ALA A 19 -3.64 -12.25 16.21
CA ALA A 19 -4.38 -13.48 15.94
C ALA A 19 -4.56 -13.63 14.42
N GLY A 20 -3.88 -14.62 13.82
CA GLY A 20 -4.08 -15.01 12.44
C GLY A 20 -5.44 -15.69 12.26
N GLY A 21 -6.37 -15.00 11.59
CA GLY A 21 -7.62 -15.59 11.11
C GLY A 21 -7.40 -16.56 9.94
N PRO A 22 -8.42 -17.34 9.54
CA PRO A 22 -8.31 -18.32 8.46
C PRO A 22 -7.90 -17.63 7.15
N ALA A 23 -6.83 -18.11 6.53
CA ALA A 23 -6.38 -17.65 5.22
C ALA A 23 -7.46 -17.99 4.18
N LEU A 24 -8.27 -16.99 3.81
CA LEU A 24 -9.18 -17.10 2.67
C LEU A 24 -8.36 -17.43 1.42
N ALA A 25 -8.86 -18.35 0.59
CA ALA A 25 -8.20 -18.72 -0.65
C ALA A 25 -8.00 -17.47 -1.53
N ALA A 26 -6.78 -17.31 -2.06
CA ALA A 26 -6.42 -16.15 -2.87
C ALA A 26 -7.34 -16.02 -4.09
N THR A 27 -7.91 -14.85 -4.27
CA THR A 27 -8.85 -14.60 -5.35
C THR A 27 -8.12 -14.27 -6.66
N PRO A 28 -8.82 -14.25 -7.82
CA PRO A 28 -8.25 -13.72 -9.05
C PRO A 28 -7.74 -12.28 -8.89
N ALA A 29 -8.45 -11.42 -8.16
CA ALA A 29 -7.98 -10.07 -7.89
C ALA A 29 -6.75 -10.03 -6.98
N ASP A 30 -6.63 -10.92 -5.98
CA ASP A 30 -5.40 -11.01 -5.16
C ASP A 30 -4.18 -11.36 -6.02
N ARG A 31 -4.32 -12.32 -6.93
CA ARG A 31 -3.24 -12.69 -7.85
C ARG A 31 -2.86 -11.54 -8.78
N ALA A 32 -3.84 -10.79 -9.28
CA ALA A 32 -3.58 -9.62 -10.12
C ALA A 32 -2.81 -8.53 -9.36
N VAL A 33 -3.17 -8.27 -8.09
CA VAL A 33 -2.46 -7.32 -7.24
C VAL A 33 -1.02 -7.79 -7.03
N ALA A 34 -0.81 -9.06 -6.67
CA ALA A 34 0.54 -9.59 -6.43
C ALA A 34 1.45 -9.50 -7.67
N VAL A 35 0.92 -9.83 -8.86
CA VAL A 35 1.68 -9.71 -10.13
C VAL A 35 2.02 -8.25 -10.43
N ALA A 36 1.07 -7.33 -10.25
CA ALA A 36 1.32 -5.92 -10.50
C ALA A 36 2.31 -5.30 -9.48
N GLU A 37 2.25 -5.72 -8.22
CA GLU A 37 3.24 -5.34 -7.20
C GLU A 37 4.64 -5.83 -7.57
N GLU A 38 4.77 -7.06 -8.08
CA GLU A 38 6.03 -7.59 -8.61
C GLU A 38 6.52 -6.78 -9.83
N HIS A 39 5.64 -6.41 -10.75
CA HIS A 39 5.99 -5.57 -11.89
C HIS A 39 6.53 -4.21 -11.45
N VAL A 40 5.89 -3.55 -10.47
CA VAL A 40 6.38 -2.29 -9.89
C VAL A 40 7.74 -2.47 -9.23
N ALA A 41 7.95 -3.58 -8.51
CA ALA A 41 9.22 -3.88 -7.87
C ALA A 41 10.37 -4.09 -8.87
N ASN A 42 10.08 -4.73 -10.01
CA ASN A 42 11.07 -5.04 -11.05
C ASN A 42 11.27 -3.90 -12.06
N SER A 43 10.26 -3.06 -12.27
CA SER A 43 10.26 -1.99 -13.29
C SER A 43 10.49 -0.62 -12.65
N ARG A 44 11.56 -0.50 -11.85
CA ARG A 44 11.87 0.74 -11.10
C ARG A 44 11.75 1.95 -12.03
N ASN A 45 10.88 2.89 -11.67
CA ASN A 45 10.64 4.15 -12.39
C ASN A 45 9.88 4.03 -13.71
N ARG A 46 8.95 3.07 -13.86
CA ARG A 46 8.08 2.97 -15.05
C ARG A 46 6.62 3.24 -14.69
N PRO A 47 5.94 4.20 -15.36
CA PRO A 47 4.56 4.55 -15.04
C PRO A 47 3.59 3.37 -15.28
N ASP A 48 3.85 2.54 -16.29
CA ASP A 48 2.97 1.42 -16.68
C ASP A 48 2.71 0.42 -15.53
N GLY A 49 3.74 0.07 -14.75
CA GLY A 49 3.60 -0.86 -13.63
C GLY A 49 2.65 -0.34 -12.55
N TYR A 50 2.66 0.97 -12.31
CA TYR A 50 1.75 1.62 -11.36
C TYR A 50 0.31 1.72 -11.91
N VAL A 51 0.13 1.88 -13.23
CA VAL A 51 -1.19 1.81 -13.87
C VAL A 51 -1.79 0.41 -13.78
N GLU A 52 -0.97 -0.63 -13.99
CA GLU A 52 -1.37 -2.02 -13.80
C GLU A 52 -1.79 -2.29 -12.35
N LEU A 53 -1.00 -1.79 -11.39
CA LEU A 53 -1.30 -1.91 -9.96
C LEU A 53 -2.62 -1.22 -9.58
N ALA A 54 -2.86 -0.01 -10.11
CA ALA A 54 -4.13 0.69 -9.91
C ALA A 54 -5.31 -0.12 -10.45
N THR A 55 -5.17 -0.69 -11.64
CA THR A 55 -6.19 -1.53 -12.28
C THR A 55 -6.49 -2.78 -11.45
N ALA A 56 -5.46 -3.43 -10.90
CA ALA A 56 -5.62 -4.59 -10.03
C ALA A 56 -6.38 -4.25 -8.74
N PHE A 57 -6.07 -3.11 -8.11
CA PHE A 57 -6.81 -2.64 -6.94
C PHE A 57 -8.27 -2.31 -7.25
N MET A 58 -8.59 -1.69 -8.39
CA MET A 58 -9.99 -1.46 -8.77
C MET A 58 -10.77 -2.78 -8.93
N ARG A 59 -10.14 -3.82 -9.50
CA ARG A 59 -10.75 -5.15 -9.58
C ARG A 59 -10.96 -5.74 -8.19
N LYS A 60 -9.96 -5.62 -7.30
CA LYS A 60 -10.08 -6.11 -5.92
C LYS A 60 -11.20 -5.42 -5.15
N SER A 61 -11.39 -4.12 -5.36
CA SER A 61 -12.52 -3.40 -4.75
C SER A 61 -13.87 -3.97 -5.17
N ARG A 62 -14.07 -4.23 -6.47
CA ARG A 62 -15.34 -4.78 -7.00
C ARG A 62 -15.61 -6.20 -6.52
N GLU A 63 -14.55 -7.01 -6.41
CA GLU A 63 -14.66 -8.41 -6.01
C GLU A 63 -14.88 -8.58 -4.50
N SER A 64 -14.18 -7.80 -3.68
CA SER A 64 -14.28 -7.86 -2.21
C SER A 64 -15.40 -6.99 -1.63
N GLY A 65 -15.88 -6.00 -2.39
CA GLY A 65 -16.78 -4.96 -1.90
C GLY A 65 -16.08 -3.92 -1.00
N ASP A 66 -14.76 -3.98 -0.84
CA ASP A 66 -14.00 -3.04 -0.02
C ASP A 66 -13.64 -1.77 -0.82
N PRO A 67 -14.21 -0.60 -0.47
CA PRO A 67 -13.92 0.66 -1.16
C PRO A 67 -12.49 1.18 -0.86
N GLY A 68 -11.81 0.68 0.17
CA GLY A 68 -10.44 1.09 0.52
C GLY A 68 -9.42 0.84 -0.60
N TYR A 69 -9.70 -0.15 -1.47
CA TYR A 69 -8.89 -0.40 -2.65
C TYR A 69 -8.98 0.72 -3.70
N TYR A 70 -10.02 1.55 -3.73
CA TYR A 70 -10.03 2.74 -4.60
C TYR A 70 -8.98 3.77 -4.18
N ALA A 71 -8.77 3.97 -2.88
CA ALA A 71 -7.73 4.87 -2.39
C ALA A 71 -6.32 4.35 -2.76
N ARG A 72 -6.11 3.03 -2.68
CA ARG A 72 -4.85 2.40 -3.12
C ARG A 72 -4.64 2.54 -4.64
N ALA A 73 -5.70 2.38 -5.43
CA ALA A 73 -5.64 2.61 -6.86
C ALA A 73 -5.27 4.05 -7.20
N GLN A 74 -5.89 5.02 -6.51
CA GLN A 74 -5.57 6.44 -6.67
C GLN A 74 -4.10 6.73 -6.37
N ALA A 75 -3.58 6.23 -5.24
CA ALA A 75 -2.18 6.43 -4.88
C ALA A 75 -1.20 5.86 -5.92
N ALA A 76 -1.53 4.71 -6.53
CA ALA A 76 -0.74 4.15 -7.62
C ALA A 76 -0.78 5.04 -8.88
N LEU A 77 -1.95 5.56 -9.26
CA LEU A 77 -2.07 6.50 -10.39
C LEU A 77 -1.32 7.82 -10.13
N ASP A 78 -1.42 8.38 -8.93
CA ASP A 78 -0.71 9.59 -8.55
C ASP A 78 0.81 9.40 -8.69
N HIS A 79 1.31 8.20 -8.37
CA HIS A 79 2.72 7.86 -8.57
C HIS A 79 3.08 7.69 -10.05
N ALA A 80 2.25 7.02 -10.84
CA ALA A 80 2.45 6.91 -12.29
C ALA A 80 2.55 8.29 -12.96
N LEU A 81 1.67 9.21 -12.58
CA LEU A 81 1.66 10.60 -13.08
C LEU A 81 2.85 11.43 -12.60
N ALA A 82 3.42 11.11 -11.43
CA ALA A 82 4.65 11.75 -10.98
C ALA A 82 5.83 11.30 -11.83
N LEU A 83 5.94 10.00 -12.11
CA LEU A 83 6.99 9.43 -12.95
C LEU A 83 6.95 9.96 -14.38
N ASP A 84 5.77 10.01 -15.00
CA ASP A 84 5.58 10.52 -16.37
C ASP A 84 5.96 12.02 -16.51
N ARG A 85 5.90 12.79 -15.41
CA ARG A 85 6.33 14.19 -15.40
C ARG A 85 7.86 14.35 -15.28
N ASP A 86 8.52 13.37 -14.66
CA ASP A 86 9.93 13.40 -14.33
C ASP A 86 10.81 12.72 -15.41
N ASP A 87 10.21 12.03 -16.39
CA ASP A 87 10.84 11.48 -17.61
C ASP A 87 11.03 12.55 -18.72
#